data_AF-A0A822YD44-F1
#
_entry.id   AF-A0A822YD44-F1
#
_cell.length_a   1.000
_cell.length_b   1.000
_cell.length_c   1.000
_cell.angle_alpha   90.00
_cell.angle_beta   90.00
_cell.angle_gamma   90.00
#
_symmetry.space_group_name_H-M   'P 1'
#
loop_
_entity.id
_entity.type
_entity.pdbx_description
1 polymer ?
#
loop_
_entity_poly.entity_id
_entity_poly.type
_entity_poly.pdbx_seq_one_letter_code
_entity_poly.pdbx_strand_id
1 'polypeptide(L)' 'MEDPKGCSHFTLTRVNWTGSTGGHPHTYRPAEVSPELIYKLRVSNSTYSYLFARKFSPDCLNPLLEIADTVIFRD' A
#
# COMPACT_ATOMS: atom_id res chain seq x y z
N MET A 1 -4.79 -17.99 8.51
CA MET A 1 -6.02 -17.46 9.09
C MET A 1 -7.06 -17.51 7.98
N GLU A 2 -7.93 -18.52 8.00
CA GLU A 2 -9.01 -18.67 7.02
C GLU A 2 -10.28 -18.13 7.67
N ASP A 3 -11.01 -17.28 6.94
CA ASP A 3 -12.36 -16.82 7.28
C ASP A 3 -13.36 -17.50 6.34
N PRO A 4 -13.95 -18.64 6.75
CA PRO A 4 -14.81 -19.44 5.90
C PRO A 4 -16.21 -18.84 5.66
N LYS A 5 -16.57 -17.73 6.33
CA LYS A 5 -17.84 -17.01 6.10
C LYS A 5 -17.66 -15.65 5.42
N GLY A 6 -16.42 -15.17 5.35
CA GLY A 6 -15.99 -14.02 4.56
C GLY A 6 -16.66 -12.69 4.94
N CYS A 7 -16.01 -11.90 5.79
CA CYS A 7 -16.00 -10.46 5.52
C CYS A 7 -15.57 -10.27 4.05
N SER A 8 -16.29 -9.46 3.28
CA SER A 8 -16.13 -9.27 1.83
C SER A 8 -14.75 -9.68 1.30
N HIS A 9 -14.68 -10.53 0.27
CA HIS A 9 -13.42 -11.04 -0.31
C HIS A 9 -12.44 -9.96 -0.85
N PHE A 10 -12.73 -8.68 -0.63
CA PHE A 10 -11.88 -7.55 -0.95
C PHE A 10 -11.53 -6.75 0.31
N THR A 11 -10.31 -6.23 0.36
CA THR A 11 -9.84 -5.27 1.35
C THR A 11 -9.50 -3.96 0.65
N LEU A 12 -9.69 -2.83 1.33
CA LEU A 12 -9.25 -1.53 0.85
C LEU A 12 -7.76 -1.28 1.12
N THR A 13 -7.06 -2.20 1.81
CA THR A 13 -5.64 -2.07 2.15
C THR A 13 -4.75 -2.98 1.29
N ARG A 14 -3.85 -2.38 0.51
CA ARG A 14 -2.78 -3.10 -0.17
C ARG A 14 -1.69 -3.52 0.83
N VAL A 15 -1.40 -4.83 0.87
CA VAL A 15 -0.28 -5.39 1.64
C VAL A 15 0.67 -6.10 0.70
N ASN A 16 1.92 -5.65 0.60
CA ASN A 16 2.92 -6.30 -0.24
C ASN A 16 3.60 -7.46 0.50
N TRP A 17 3.41 -8.68 0.01
CA TRP A 17 4.00 -9.91 0.56
C TRP A 17 5.20 -10.43 -0.23
N THR A 18 5.63 -9.73 -1.28
CA THR A 18 6.81 -10.13 -2.06
C THR A 18 8.04 -10.16 -1.17
N GLY A 19 8.81 -11.26 -1.23
CA GLY A 19 10.00 -11.43 -0.41
C GLY A 19 9.71 -11.65 1.09
N SER A 20 8.45 -11.89 1.48
CA SER A 20 8.07 -12.16 2.86
C SER A 20 8.79 -13.41 3.38
N THR A 21 9.66 -13.22 4.37
CA THR A 21 10.24 -14.29 5.19
C THR A 21 9.66 -14.18 6.61
N GLY A 22 9.27 -15.31 7.21
CA GLY A 22 8.73 -15.32 8.58
C GLY A 22 7.36 -14.67 8.78
N GLY A 23 6.58 -14.45 7.70
CA GLY A 23 5.22 -13.90 7.81
C GLY A 23 5.16 -12.37 7.99
N HIS A 24 6.23 -11.67 7.63
CA HIS A 24 6.25 -10.20 7.63
C HIS A 24 6.12 -9.65 6.21
N PRO A 25 5.18 -8.71 5.98
CA PRO A 25 5.07 -8.05 4.67
C PRO A 25 6.26 -7.12 4.44
N HIS A 26 6.52 -6.82 3.16
CA HIS A 26 7.55 -5.88 2.74
C HIS A 26 7.37 -4.52 3.44
N THR A 27 8.49 -3.96 3.90
CA THR A 27 8.53 -2.65 4.54
C THR A 27 9.24 -1.67 3.61
N TYR A 28 8.46 -0.82 2.95
CA TYR A 28 8.97 0.24 2.08
C TYR A 28 9.84 1.21 2.87
N ARG A 29 10.98 1.57 2.28
CA ARG A 29 11.95 2.55 2.80
C ARG A 29 11.87 3.87 2.02
N PRO A 30 12.46 4.97 2.55
CA PRO A 30 12.36 6.29 1.91
C PRO A 30 12.80 6.30 0.44
N ALA A 31 13.85 5.54 0.11
CA ALA A 31 14.37 5.44 -1.26
C ALA A 31 13.40 4.78 -2.26
N GLU A 32 12.38 4.07 -1.80
CA GLU A 32 11.36 3.46 -2.66
C GLU A 32 10.15 4.39 -2.88
N VAL A 33 9.99 5.42 -2.05
CA VAL A 33 8.84 6.32 -2.10
C VAL A 33 8.93 7.17 -3.36
N SER A 34 7.95 6.99 -4.23
CA SER A 34 7.84 7.66 -5.53
C SER A 34 6.36 7.76 -5.92
N PRO A 35 5.96 8.75 -6.74
CA PRO A 35 4.62 8.80 -7.32
C PRO A 35 4.21 7.49 -8.00
N GLU A 36 5.12 6.88 -8.75
CA GLU A 36 4.89 5.63 -9.48
C GLU A 36 4.60 4.47 -8.53
N LEU A 37 5.27 4.41 -7.38
CA LEU A 37 4.96 3.42 -6.34
C LEU A 37 3.52 3.61 -5.84
N ILE A 38 3.11 4.84 -5.52
CA ILE A 38 1.76 5.11 -4.98
C ILE A 38 0.67 4.74 -6.01
N TYR A 39 0.84 5.10 -7.28
CA TYR A 39 -0.10 4.70 -8.32
C TYR A 39 -0.20 3.17 -8.44
N LYS A 40 0.93 2.45 -8.41
CA LYS A 40 0.93 0.98 -8.42
C LYS A 40 0.24 0.38 -7.19
N LEU A 41 0.36 1.02 -6.03
CA LEU A 41 -0.26 0.55 -4.80
C LEU A 41 -1.79 0.72 -4.80
N ARG A 42 -2.33 1.68 -5.58
CA ARG A 42 -3.79 1.87 -5.73
C ARG A 42 -4.45 0.82 -6.61
N VAL A 43 -3.72 0.23 -7.55
CA VAL A 43 -4.25 -0.79 -8.46
C VAL A 43 -4.66 -2.03 -7.68
N SER A 44 -5.91 -2.45 -7.84
CA SER A 44 -6.48 -3.66 -7.25
C SER A 44 -7.04 -4.58 -8.33
N ASN A 45 -7.27 -5.85 -7.96
CA ASN A 45 -7.93 -6.85 -8.82
C ASN A 45 -9.47 -6.80 -8.71
N SER A 46 -10.02 -5.79 -8.02
CA SER A 46 -11.45 -5.57 -7.81
C SER A 46 -11.93 -4.36 -8.62
N THR A 47 -13.24 -4.12 -8.63
CA THR A 47 -13.85 -2.89 -9.18
C THR A 47 -13.42 -1.62 -8.44
N TYR A 48 -12.84 -1.74 -7.24
CA TYR A 48 -12.42 -0.61 -6.40
C TYR A 48 -10.91 -0.55 -6.25
N SER A 49 -10.32 0.63 -6.34
CA SER A 49 -8.91 0.85 -5.97
C SER A 49 -8.64 0.57 -4.49
N TYR A 50 -7.39 0.23 -4.16
CA TYR A 50 -6.95 0.27 -2.77
C TYR A 50 -6.89 1.72 -2.29
N LEU A 51 -7.43 1.98 -1.10
CA LEU A 51 -7.41 3.30 -0.46
C LEU A 51 -6.24 3.44 0.53
N PHE A 52 -5.77 2.31 1.06
CA PHE A 52 -4.68 2.28 2.03
C PHE A 52 -3.57 1.35 1.54
N ALA A 53 -2.34 1.60 1.98
CA ALA A 53 -1.22 0.69 1.75
C ALA A 53 -0.36 0.56 3.01
N ARG A 54 0.22 -0.63 3.20
CA ARG A 54 1.23 -0.92 4.23
C ARG A 54 2.30 -1.85 3.66
N LYS A 55 3.52 -1.87 4.19
CA LYS A 55 4.03 -1.23 5.41
C LYS A 55 5.13 -0.25 5.04
N PHE A 56 5.12 0.94 5.63
CA PHE A 56 6.17 1.94 5.44
C PHE A 56 7.01 2.06 6.71
N SER A 57 8.32 2.29 6.59
CA SER A 57 9.12 2.69 7.75
C SER A 57 8.72 4.11 8.22
N PRO A 58 8.92 4.45 9.51
CA PRO A 58 8.63 5.79 10.02
C PRO A 58 9.32 6.90 9.22
N ASP A 59 10.52 6.64 8.72
CA ASP A 59 11.32 7.58 7.93
C ASP A 59 10.68 7.95 6.58
N CYS A 60 9.63 7.23 6.15
CA CYS A 60 8.91 7.53 4.91
C CYS A 60 7.94 8.70 5.06
N LEU A 61 7.70 9.23 6.27
CA LEU A 61 6.72 10.29 6.48
C LEU A 61 7.00 11.52 5.60
N ASN A 62 8.23 12.06 5.65
CA ASN A 62 8.60 13.25 4.88
C ASN A 62 8.47 13.05 3.36
N PRO A 63 9.06 12.02 2.72
CA PRO A 63 8.91 11.84 1.28
C PRO A 63 7.47 11.54 0.84
N LEU A 64 6.65 10.93 1.71
CA LEU A 64 5.21 10.75 1.43
C LEU A 64 4.46 12.09 1.46
N LEU A 65 4.76 12.98 2.40
CA LEU A 65 4.17 14.31 2.46
C LEU A 65 4.60 15.18 1.28
N GLU A 66 5.86 15.09 0.85
CA GLU A 66 6.39 15.83 -0.30
C GLU A 66 5.63 15.53 -1.61
N ILE A 67 5.20 14.29 -1.81
CA ILE A 67 4.44 13.89 -3.00
C ILE A 67 2.92 13.95 -2.81
N ALA A 68 2.43 14.29 -1.61
CA ALA A 68 1.01 14.22 -1.29
C ALA A 68 0.17 15.18 -2.13
N ASP A 69 0.65 16.40 -2.36
CA ASP A 69 -0.08 17.40 -3.16
C ASP A 69 -0.25 16.97 -4.62
N THR A 70 0.75 16.28 -5.18
CA THR A 70 0.75 15.92 -6.60
C THR A 70 0.07 14.57 -6.86
N VAL A 71 0.07 13.66 -5.88
CA VAL A 71 -0.36 12.26 -6.07
C VAL A 71 -1.59 11.90 -5.23
N ILE A 72 -1.75 12.48 -4.05
CA ILE A 72 -2.84 12.13 -3.12
C ILE A 72 -4.04 13.06 -3.29
N PHE A 73 -3.82 14.36 -3.48
CA PHE A 73 -4.89 15.37 -3.46
C PHE A 73 -5.40 15.83 -4.83
N ARG A 74 -4.89 15.26 -5.94
CA ARG A 74 -5.22 15.68 -7.32
C ARG A 74 -5.96 14.60 -8.15
N ASP A 75 -6.66 13.69 -7.48
CA ASP A 75 -7.55 12.73 -8.16
C ASP A 75 -8.83 13.40 -8.69
#